data_AF-A0A3C0YQW0-F1
#
_entry.id   AF-A0A3C0YQW0-F1
#
_cell.length_a   1.000
_cell.length_b   1.000
_cell.length_c   1.000
_cell.angle_alpha   90.00
_cell.angle_beta   90.00
_cell.angle_gamma   90.00
#
_symmetry.space_group_name_H-M   'P 1'
#
loop_
_entity.id
_entity.type
_entity.pdbx_description
1 polymer ?
#
loop_
_entity_poly.entity_id
_entity_poly.type
_entity_poly.pdbx_seq_one_letter_code
_entity_poly.pdbx_strand_id
1 'polypeptide(L)'
;MKNFADLERIVARISTLRAGPRDLVALAQSLKKAEPLKQLIAGLSADIFVRLAKDCDTMQELANLLEAAVEPECPTHLRDGGVIKAGFNEEIDELRNISRDVRTFFAQYQQREIERTGIANLKVGFNNVFGYYIEISNSNADKAPADYVRKQTIKNAERYITDELKKYEEKILTAGEKSLELEQKIFEQLRVQCCGFIQKIMLLAETVATIDCIEAFSHLALSQGYTRPKMTNGKELVITDGKHPVLAEVLASEFVPNDIELGSDNKN
;
A
#
# COMPACT_ATOMS: atom_id res chain seq x y z
N MET A 1 -12.82 10.68 9.55
CA MET A 1 -12.83 9.87 8.31
C MET A 1 -11.56 9.92 7.45
N LYS A 2 -10.71 10.95 7.55
CA LYS A 2 -9.51 11.21 6.70
C LYS A 2 -8.45 10.09 6.53
N ASN A 3 -8.51 9.03 7.33
CA ASN A 3 -7.52 7.94 7.29
C ASN A 3 -8.04 6.69 6.54
N PHE A 4 -9.26 6.69 6.01
CA PHE A 4 -9.70 5.63 5.09
C PHE A 4 -9.09 5.86 3.72
N ALA A 5 -8.65 4.78 3.06
CA ALA A 5 -8.27 4.84 1.67
C ALA A 5 -9.52 4.95 0.77
N ASP A 6 -9.30 5.30 -0.50
CA ASP A 6 -10.34 5.31 -1.52
C ASP A 6 -10.73 3.86 -1.90
N LEU A 7 -11.65 3.30 -1.11
CA LEU A 7 -12.09 1.91 -1.21
C LEU A 7 -12.78 1.62 -2.55
N GLU A 8 -13.56 2.55 -3.10
CA GLU A 8 -14.24 2.38 -4.40
C GLU A 8 -13.22 2.18 -5.52
N ARG A 9 -12.17 3.02 -5.55
CA ARG A 9 -11.10 2.87 -6.55
C ARG A 9 -10.27 1.62 -6.36
N ILE A 10 -10.02 1.22 -5.11
CA ILE A 10 -9.33 -0.04 -4.81
C ILE A 10 -10.17 -1.22 -5.32
N VAL A 11 -11.47 -1.26 -5.04
CA VAL A 11 -12.38 -2.29 -5.53
C VAL A 11 -12.38 -2.35 -7.05
N ALA A 12 -12.46 -1.20 -7.75
CA ALA A 12 -12.42 -1.17 -9.21
C ALA A 12 -11.13 -1.83 -9.77
N ARG A 13 -9.99 -1.63 -9.10
CA ARG A 13 -8.72 -2.28 -9.47
C ARG A 13 -8.70 -3.76 -9.10
N ILE A 14 -9.29 -4.17 -7.97
CA ILE A 14 -9.40 -5.58 -7.57
C ILE A 14 -10.27 -6.34 -8.58
N SER A 15 -11.43 -5.80 -8.95
CA SER A 15 -12.36 -6.39 -9.92
C SER A 15 -11.74 -6.63 -11.30
N THR A 16 -10.70 -5.86 -11.64
CA THR A 16 -9.97 -5.98 -12.91
C THR A 16 -8.63 -6.72 -12.77
N LEU A 17 -8.33 -7.27 -11.58
CA LEU A 17 -7.05 -7.91 -11.23
C LEU A 17 -5.82 -7.01 -11.47
N ARG A 18 -6.01 -5.70 -11.38
CA ARG A 18 -4.97 -4.67 -11.56
C ARG A 18 -4.53 -4.02 -10.26
N ALA A 19 -5.08 -4.44 -9.12
CA ALA A 19 -4.73 -3.90 -7.81
C ALA A 19 -3.26 -4.17 -7.46
N GLY A 20 -2.48 -3.14 -7.18
CA GLY A 20 -1.07 -3.26 -6.82
C GLY A 20 -0.85 -3.65 -5.35
N PRO A 21 0.39 -3.98 -4.96
CA PRO A 21 0.74 -4.29 -3.55
C PRO A 21 0.24 -3.25 -2.55
N ARG A 22 0.47 -1.96 -2.85
CA ARG A 22 0.04 -0.84 -2.02
C ARG A 22 -1.48 -0.70 -1.90
N ASP A 23 -2.23 -1.16 -2.90
CA ASP A 23 -3.70 -1.17 -2.81
C ASP A 23 -4.16 -2.18 -1.75
N LEU A 24 -3.55 -3.35 -1.69
CA LEU A 24 -3.89 -4.39 -0.70
C LEU A 24 -3.47 -3.98 0.71
N VAL A 25 -2.32 -3.28 0.86
CA VAL A 25 -1.93 -2.67 2.14
C VAL A 25 -2.95 -1.61 2.58
N ALA A 26 -3.32 -0.69 1.68
CA ALA A 26 -4.31 0.35 1.97
C ALA A 26 -5.70 -0.23 2.30
N LEU A 27 -6.08 -1.32 1.62
CA LEU A 27 -7.29 -2.08 1.92
C LEU A 27 -7.22 -2.67 3.33
N ALA A 28 -6.15 -3.41 3.67
CA ALA A 28 -5.99 -4.00 5.01
C ALA A 28 -6.09 -2.95 6.12
N GLN A 29 -5.39 -1.83 5.96
CA GLN A 29 -5.42 -0.70 6.91
C GLN A 29 -6.80 -0.04 7.02
N SER A 30 -7.59 -0.04 5.95
CA SER A 30 -8.95 0.51 5.95
C SER A 30 -9.94 -0.46 6.58
N LEU A 31 -9.85 -1.76 6.29
CA LEU A 31 -10.70 -2.79 6.88
C LEU A 31 -10.51 -2.87 8.40
N LYS A 32 -9.28 -2.73 8.89
CA LYS A 32 -9.01 -2.66 10.35
C LYS A 32 -9.73 -1.52 11.07
N LYS A 33 -10.10 -0.46 10.35
CA LYS A 33 -10.84 0.69 10.91
C LYS A 33 -12.35 0.46 10.89
N ALA A 34 -12.85 -0.57 10.20
CA ALA A 34 -14.28 -0.86 10.10
C ALA A 34 -14.88 -1.23 11.46
N GLU A 35 -14.17 -1.99 12.30
CA GLU A 35 -14.65 -2.37 13.63
C GLU A 35 -14.76 -1.15 14.58
N PRO A 36 -13.73 -0.31 14.76
CA PRO A 36 -13.88 0.95 15.50
C PRO A 36 -14.99 1.85 14.96
N LEU A 37 -15.13 1.95 13.63
CA LEU A 37 -16.20 2.74 12.99
C LEU A 37 -17.58 2.20 13.37
N LYS A 38 -17.78 0.89 13.26
CA LYS A 38 -19.02 0.20 13.62
C LYS A 38 -19.42 0.46 15.08
N GLN A 39 -18.45 0.39 16.00
CA GLN A 39 -18.69 0.66 17.42
C GLN A 39 -19.12 2.11 17.67
N LEU A 40 -18.49 3.08 16.99
CA LEU A 40 -18.85 4.48 17.10
C LEU A 40 -20.28 4.74 16.61
N ILE A 41 -20.66 4.22 15.44
CA ILE A 41 -22.01 4.43 14.89
C ILE A 41 -23.10 3.67 15.65
N ALA A 42 -22.77 2.52 16.24
CA ALA A 42 -23.70 1.76 17.08
C ALA A 42 -24.10 2.51 18.37
N GLY A 43 -23.29 3.47 18.82
CA GLY A 43 -23.61 4.35 19.96
C GLY A 43 -24.60 5.47 19.63
N LEU A 44 -24.99 5.65 18.36
CA LEU A 44 -25.88 6.72 17.91
C LEU A 44 -27.31 6.20 17.75
N SER A 45 -28.29 7.01 18.14
CA SER A 45 -29.70 6.58 18.23
C SER A 45 -30.54 6.81 16.97
N ALA A 46 -30.03 7.54 15.96
CA ALA A 46 -30.81 7.81 14.76
C ALA A 46 -30.88 6.58 13.84
N ASP A 47 -32.04 6.34 13.23
CA ASP A 47 -32.32 5.14 12.40
C ASP A 47 -31.28 4.89 11.30
N ILE A 48 -30.75 5.97 10.70
CA ILE A 48 -29.69 5.87 9.68
C ILE A 48 -28.43 5.21 10.25
N PHE A 49 -28.01 5.56 11.45
CA PHE A 49 -26.81 4.98 12.08
C PHE A 49 -27.05 3.54 12.51
N VAL A 50 -28.25 3.22 13.01
CA VAL A 50 -28.64 1.84 13.33
C VAL A 50 -28.58 0.95 12.08
N ARG A 51 -29.10 1.44 10.94
CA ARG A 51 -29.03 0.73 9.66
C ARG A 51 -27.58 0.56 9.20
N LEU A 52 -26.79 1.64 9.17
CA LEU A 52 -25.39 1.59 8.78
C LEU A 52 -24.57 0.65 9.67
N ALA A 53 -24.80 0.64 10.98
CA ALA A 53 -24.13 -0.26 11.92
C ALA A 53 -24.44 -1.73 11.64
N LYS A 54 -25.70 -2.03 11.29
CA LYS A 54 -26.15 -3.38 10.96
C LYS A 54 -25.51 -3.88 9.65
N ASP A 55 -25.45 -3.00 8.65
CA ASP A 55 -24.96 -3.33 7.30
C ASP A 55 -23.42 -3.30 7.23
N CYS A 56 -22.74 -2.68 8.20
CA CYS A 56 -21.28 -2.63 8.29
C CYS A 56 -20.69 -4.00 8.69
N ASP A 57 -20.26 -4.78 7.70
CA ASP A 57 -19.39 -5.96 7.88
C ASP A 57 -17.94 -5.49 8.04
N THR A 58 -17.28 -5.94 9.11
CA THR A 58 -15.92 -5.51 9.44
C THR A 58 -14.85 -6.32 8.72
N MET A 59 -15.23 -7.46 8.11
CA MET A 59 -14.36 -8.27 7.26
C MET A 59 -13.00 -8.59 7.92
N GLN A 60 -13.02 -8.84 9.24
CA GLN A 60 -11.80 -8.98 10.04
C GLN A 60 -10.90 -10.11 9.53
N GLU A 61 -11.47 -11.18 9.00
CA GLU A 61 -10.74 -12.29 8.36
C GLU A 61 -9.90 -11.80 7.18
N LEU A 62 -10.47 -11.02 6.27
CA LEU A 62 -9.76 -10.45 5.12
C LEU A 62 -8.70 -9.45 5.58
N ALA A 63 -9.03 -8.60 6.57
CA ALA A 63 -8.09 -7.64 7.12
C ALA A 63 -6.84 -8.32 7.71
N ASN A 64 -7.05 -9.38 8.50
CA ASN A 64 -5.98 -10.16 9.13
C ASN A 64 -5.15 -10.92 8.09
N LEU A 65 -5.81 -11.53 7.10
CA LEU A 65 -5.14 -12.21 6.01
C LEU A 65 -4.19 -11.26 5.27
N LEU A 66 -4.68 -10.09 4.85
CA LEU A 66 -3.87 -9.15 4.08
C LEU A 66 -2.71 -8.58 4.90
N GLU A 67 -2.91 -8.33 6.19
CA GLU A 67 -1.82 -7.86 7.07
C GLU A 67 -0.76 -8.93 7.36
N ALA A 68 -1.18 -10.19 7.46
CA ALA A 68 -0.27 -11.31 7.61
C ALA A 68 0.51 -11.58 6.32
N ALA A 69 -0.12 -11.36 5.16
CA ALA A 69 0.44 -11.74 3.86
C ALA A 69 1.28 -10.65 3.19
N VAL A 70 0.91 -9.37 3.31
CA VAL A 70 1.53 -8.28 2.55
C VAL A 70 2.41 -7.42 3.45
N GLU A 71 3.64 -7.18 3.01
CA GLU A 71 4.60 -6.31 3.69
C GLU A 71 4.09 -4.85 3.68
N PRO A 72 3.96 -4.18 4.84
CA PRO A 72 3.52 -2.78 4.91
C PRO A 72 4.35 -1.82 4.04
N GLU A 73 5.67 -2.02 4.01
CA GLU A 73 6.63 -1.23 3.22
C GLU A 73 6.93 -1.87 1.86
N CYS A 74 5.95 -2.57 1.26
CA CYS A 74 6.12 -3.23 -0.03
C CYS A 74 6.43 -2.25 -1.18
N PRO A 75 7.18 -2.71 -2.20
CA PRO A 75 7.37 -1.95 -3.44
C PRO A 75 6.06 -1.67 -4.18
N THR A 76 6.09 -0.66 -5.05
CA THR A 76 4.93 -0.28 -5.88
C THR A 76 4.57 -1.37 -6.89
N HIS A 77 5.57 -2.10 -7.41
CA HIS A 77 5.36 -3.12 -8.43
C HIS A 77 5.70 -4.50 -7.90
N LEU A 78 4.83 -5.46 -8.23
CA LEU A 78 5.00 -6.87 -7.84
C LEU A 78 6.27 -7.51 -8.44
N ARG A 79 6.72 -7.02 -9.60
CA ARG A 79 7.94 -7.51 -10.27
C ARG A 79 9.23 -7.20 -9.51
N ASP A 80 9.18 -6.26 -8.56
CA ASP A 80 10.35 -5.85 -7.79
C ASP A 80 10.59 -6.79 -6.58
N GLY A 81 9.66 -7.72 -6.31
CA GLY A 81 9.71 -8.65 -5.18
C GLY A 81 9.54 -7.96 -3.82
N GLY A 82 9.65 -8.71 -2.72
CA GLY A 82 9.53 -8.15 -1.37
C GLY A 82 8.12 -7.67 -1.02
N VAL A 83 7.10 -8.21 -1.69
CA VAL A 83 5.70 -7.88 -1.44
C VAL A 83 5.11 -8.78 -0.36
N ILE A 84 5.46 -10.06 -0.38
CA ILE A 84 4.97 -11.01 0.63
C ILE A 84 5.79 -10.87 1.91
N LYS A 85 5.08 -10.74 3.03
CA LYS A 85 5.65 -10.57 4.36
C LYS A 85 6.41 -11.82 4.82
N ALA A 86 7.49 -11.63 5.56
CA ALA A 86 8.23 -12.74 6.16
C ALA A 86 7.34 -13.53 7.14
N GLY A 87 7.46 -14.85 7.15
CA GLY A 87 6.67 -15.76 7.97
C GLY A 87 5.30 -16.13 7.38
N PHE A 88 4.91 -15.56 6.23
CA PHE A 88 3.67 -15.95 5.56
C PHE A 88 3.80 -17.25 4.76
N ASN A 89 4.97 -17.49 4.18
CA ASN A 89 5.24 -18.67 3.37
C ASN A 89 6.67 -19.16 3.61
N GLU A 90 6.80 -20.37 4.14
CA GLU A 90 8.08 -20.97 4.52
C GLU A 90 9.03 -21.12 3.32
N GLU A 91 8.53 -21.49 2.15
CA GLU A 91 9.34 -21.67 0.93
C GLU A 91 9.95 -20.33 0.46
N ILE A 92 9.18 -19.23 0.47
CA ILE A 92 9.71 -17.89 0.19
C ILE A 92 10.79 -17.52 1.21
N ASP A 93 10.56 -17.79 2.50
CA ASP A 93 11.51 -17.46 3.55
C ASP A 93 12.81 -18.25 3.41
N GLU A 94 12.74 -19.53 3.06
CA GLU A 94 13.91 -20.37 2.74
C GLU A 94 14.70 -19.81 1.54
N LEU A 95 14.00 -19.48 0.44
CA LEU A 95 14.62 -18.91 -0.76
C LEU A 95 15.28 -17.54 -0.48
N ARG A 96 14.66 -16.71 0.36
CA ARG A 96 15.22 -15.43 0.81
C ARG A 96 16.42 -15.61 1.74
N ASN A 97 16.46 -16.66 2.56
CA ASN A 97 17.61 -16.96 3.41
C ASN A 97 18.84 -17.36 2.59
N ILE A 98 18.66 -18.11 1.49
CA ILE A 98 19.74 -18.38 0.53
C ILE A 98 20.36 -17.06 0.02
N SER A 99 19.52 -16.05 -0.23
CA SER A 99 19.94 -14.71 -0.66
C SER A 99 20.60 -13.87 0.45
N ARG A 100 20.28 -14.13 1.74
CA ARG A 100 20.92 -13.45 2.88
C ARG A 100 22.30 -14.01 3.19
N ASP A 101 22.47 -15.33 3.09
CA ASP A 101 23.76 -16.01 3.28
C ASP A 101 24.82 -15.62 2.24
N VAL A 102 24.41 -14.96 1.17
CA VAL A 102 25.26 -14.42 0.10
C VAL A 102 26.36 -13.51 0.63
N ARG A 103 26.04 -12.58 1.52
CA ARG A 103 27.04 -11.64 2.06
C ARG A 103 28.10 -12.37 2.87
N THR A 104 27.67 -13.33 3.69
CA THR A 104 28.56 -14.14 4.51
C THR A 104 29.45 -15.03 3.65
N PHE A 105 28.85 -15.69 2.64
CA PHE A 105 29.59 -16.52 1.70
C PHE A 105 30.65 -15.71 0.94
N PHE A 106 30.30 -14.54 0.38
CA PHE A 106 31.27 -13.74 -0.36
C PHE A 106 32.35 -13.12 0.51
N ALA A 107 32.05 -12.76 1.76
CA ALA A 107 33.08 -12.32 2.70
C ALA A 107 34.08 -13.45 3.01
N GLN A 108 33.59 -14.66 3.26
CA GLN A 108 34.45 -15.83 3.48
C GLN A 108 35.21 -16.25 2.23
N TYR A 109 34.59 -16.15 1.06
CA TYR A 109 35.22 -16.41 -0.24
C TYR A 109 36.33 -15.39 -0.51
N GLN A 110 36.07 -14.10 -0.31
CA GLN A 110 37.08 -13.04 -0.47
C GLN A 110 38.29 -13.28 0.44
N GLN A 111 38.06 -13.60 1.72
CA GLN A 111 39.14 -13.86 2.67
C GLN A 111 39.98 -15.07 2.26
N ARG A 112 39.34 -16.18 1.86
CA ARG A 112 40.03 -17.37 1.35
C ARG A 112 40.90 -17.04 0.13
N GLU A 113 40.38 -16.25 -0.80
CA GLU A 113 41.13 -15.88 -2.00
C GLU A 113 42.26 -14.88 -1.71
N ILE A 114 42.11 -13.97 -0.74
CA ILE A 114 43.20 -13.11 -0.25
C ILE A 114 44.34 -13.96 0.32
N GLU A 115 44.02 -14.94 1.18
CA GLU A 115 44.99 -15.84 1.79
C GLU A 115 45.69 -16.73 0.75
N ARG A 116 44.93 -17.23 -0.23
CA ARG A 116 45.44 -18.10 -1.30
C ARG A 116 46.37 -17.37 -2.27
N THR A 117 46.04 -16.14 -2.63
CA THR A 117 46.77 -15.37 -3.67
C THR A 117 47.80 -14.40 -3.10
N GLY A 118 47.71 -14.07 -1.81
CA GLY A 118 48.51 -13.02 -1.17
C GLY A 118 48.15 -11.60 -1.62
N ILE A 119 47.01 -11.40 -2.29
CA ILE A 119 46.56 -10.10 -2.80
C ILE A 119 45.65 -9.44 -1.77
N ALA A 120 46.21 -8.64 -0.87
CA ALA A 120 45.45 -7.99 0.22
C ALA A 120 44.29 -7.08 -0.23
N ASN A 121 44.35 -6.54 -1.45
CA ASN A 121 43.35 -5.61 -1.99
C ASN A 121 42.31 -6.28 -2.90
N LEU A 122 42.23 -7.62 -2.92
CA LEU A 122 41.25 -8.37 -3.70
C LEU A 122 39.84 -8.10 -3.17
N LYS A 123 38.91 -7.77 -4.07
CA LYS A 123 37.51 -7.47 -3.73
C LYS A 123 36.55 -8.32 -4.54
N VAL A 124 35.54 -8.87 -3.88
CA VAL A 124 34.40 -9.50 -4.57
C VAL A 124 33.31 -8.44 -4.74
N GLY A 125 32.90 -8.19 -5.99
CA GLY A 125 31.88 -7.21 -6.35
C GLY A 125 30.75 -7.82 -7.18
N PHE A 126 29.69 -7.03 -7.38
CA PHE A 126 28.56 -7.37 -8.25
C PHE A 126 28.34 -6.26 -9.28
N ASN A 127 27.96 -6.64 -10.50
CA ASN A 127 27.54 -5.72 -11.56
C ASN A 127 26.36 -6.35 -12.34
N ASN A 128 25.35 -5.53 -12.65
CA ASN A 128 24.14 -5.94 -13.37
C ASN A 128 24.42 -6.58 -14.75
N VAL A 129 25.57 -6.33 -15.38
CA VAL A 129 25.88 -6.84 -16.73
C VAL A 129 26.63 -8.18 -16.72
N PHE A 130 27.57 -8.36 -15.79
CA PHE A 130 28.48 -9.51 -15.78
C PHE A 130 28.39 -10.38 -14.54
N GLY A 131 27.53 -9.98 -13.59
CA GLY A 131 27.33 -10.74 -12.38
C GLY A 131 28.34 -10.46 -11.28
N TYR A 132 28.59 -11.47 -10.46
CA TYR A 132 29.64 -11.43 -9.44
C TYR A 132 31.04 -11.59 -10.05
N TYR A 133 32.01 -10.84 -9.53
CA TYR A 133 33.40 -10.84 -10.02
C TYR A 133 34.41 -10.63 -8.90
N ILE A 134 35.64 -11.04 -9.17
CA ILE A 134 36.83 -10.73 -8.38
C ILE A 134 37.56 -9.58 -9.04
N GLU A 135 37.77 -8.49 -8.31
CA GLU A 135 38.53 -7.33 -8.76
C GLU A 135 39.94 -7.37 -8.19
N ILE A 136 40.94 -7.32 -9.07
CA ILE A 136 42.37 -7.28 -8.73
C ILE A 136 42.97 -6.02 -9.36
N SER A 137 43.72 -5.25 -8.59
CA SER A 137 44.47 -4.08 -9.08
C SER A 137 45.43 -4.46 -10.21
N ASN A 138 45.62 -3.60 -11.22
CA ASN A 138 46.55 -3.88 -12.33
C ASN A 138 47.97 -4.24 -11.88
N SER A 139 48.46 -3.68 -10.76
CA SER A 139 49.77 -4.01 -10.18
C SER A 139 49.91 -5.44 -9.66
N ASN A 140 48.80 -6.15 -9.47
CA ASN A 140 48.77 -7.54 -9.00
C ASN A 140 48.13 -8.49 -10.02
N ALA A 141 47.86 -8.03 -11.25
CA ALA A 141 47.22 -8.84 -12.28
C ALA A 141 48.08 -10.08 -12.64
N ASP A 142 49.40 -9.95 -12.63
CA ASP A 142 50.33 -11.07 -12.87
C ASP A 142 50.28 -12.17 -11.80
N LYS A 143 49.69 -11.88 -10.63
CA LYS A 143 49.49 -12.84 -9.54
C LYS A 143 48.14 -13.55 -9.61
N ALA A 144 47.31 -13.24 -10.62
CA ALA A 144 46.04 -13.91 -10.80
C ALA A 144 46.25 -15.40 -11.12
N PRO A 145 45.61 -16.33 -10.38
CA PRO A 145 45.70 -17.75 -10.66
C PRO A 145 45.16 -18.15 -12.05
N ALA A 146 45.59 -19.31 -12.57
CA ALA A 146 45.17 -19.77 -13.90
C ALA A 146 43.67 -20.16 -13.99
N ASP A 147 43.03 -20.48 -12.86
CA ASP A 147 41.59 -20.76 -12.77
C ASP A 147 40.73 -19.49 -12.81
N TYR A 148 41.33 -18.30 -12.84
CA TYR A 148 40.62 -17.04 -12.95
C TYR A 148 40.38 -16.69 -14.42
N VAL A 149 39.12 -16.70 -14.84
CA VAL A 149 38.73 -16.32 -16.20
C VAL A 149 38.48 -14.82 -16.25
N ARG A 150 39.32 -14.07 -16.98
CA ARG A 150 39.18 -12.62 -17.12
C ARG A 150 37.88 -12.25 -17.85
N LYS A 151 37.12 -11.30 -17.29
CA LYS A 151 35.83 -10.83 -17.80
C LYS A 151 35.88 -9.39 -18.33
N GLN A 152 36.58 -8.50 -17.63
CA GLN A 152 36.62 -7.08 -17.97
C GLN A 152 37.92 -6.45 -17.47
N THR A 153 38.50 -5.54 -18.25
CA THR A 153 39.62 -4.68 -17.81
C THR A 153 39.08 -3.27 -17.60
N ILE A 154 39.38 -2.67 -16.45
CA ILE A 154 39.09 -1.28 -16.13
C ILE A 154 40.41 -0.49 -15.91
N LYS A 155 40.32 0.84 -15.85
CA LYS A 155 41.49 1.74 -15.84
C LYS A 155 42.55 1.36 -14.79
N ASN A 156 42.15 0.86 -13.63
CA ASN A 156 43.05 0.57 -12.50
C ASN A 156 43.00 -0.90 -12.01
N ALA A 157 42.18 -1.76 -12.62
CA ALA A 157 41.98 -3.14 -12.17
C ALA A 157 41.50 -4.08 -13.29
N GLU A 158 41.67 -5.37 -13.08
CA GLU A 158 41.09 -6.44 -13.89
C GLU A 158 40.03 -7.21 -13.09
N ARG A 159 38.95 -7.61 -13.77
CA ARG A 159 37.85 -8.38 -13.20
C ARG A 159 37.86 -9.80 -13.72
N TYR A 160 37.75 -10.77 -12.82
CA TYR A 160 37.79 -12.19 -13.10
C TYR A 160 36.55 -12.91 -12.55
N ILE A 161 36.26 -14.09 -13.08
CA ILE A 161 35.28 -15.03 -12.54
C ILE A 161 35.94 -16.38 -12.32
N THR A 162 35.44 -17.14 -11.34
CA THR A 162 35.84 -18.52 -11.07
C THR A 162 34.62 -19.43 -11.22
N ASP A 163 34.86 -20.73 -11.41
CA ASP A 163 33.76 -21.70 -11.48
C ASP A 163 32.94 -21.77 -10.19
N GLU A 164 33.57 -21.58 -9.02
CA GLU A 164 32.89 -21.51 -7.73
C GLU A 164 31.95 -20.28 -7.67
N LEU A 165 32.44 -19.09 -8.03
CA LEU A 165 31.61 -17.88 -8.08
C LEU A 165 30.44 -18.03 -9.05
N LYS A 166 30.68 -18.60 -10.23
CA LYS A 166 29.64 -18.80 -11.24
C LYS A 166 28.54 -19.75 -10.74
N LYS A 167 28.90 -20.88 -10.11
CA LYS A 167 27.92 -21.82 -9.55
C LYS A 167 27.10 -21.21 -8.42
N TYR A 168 27.73 -20.41 -7.55
CA TYR A 168 27.02 -19.72 -6.48
C TYR A 168 26.10 -18.63 -7.01
N GLU A 169 26.56 -17.86 -8.00
CA GLU A 169 25.74 -16.87 -8.69
C GLU A 169 24.48 -17.50 -9.32
N GLU A 170 24.64 -18.59 -10.07
CA GLU A 170 23.51 -19.30 -10.69
C GLU A 170 22.52 -19.79 -9.64
N LYS A 171 23.01 -20.31 -8.50
CA LYS A 171 22.17 -20.72 -7.37
C LYS A 171 21.38 -19.54 -6.77
N ILE A 172 22.03 -18.38 -6.58
CA ILE A 172 21.38 -17.18 -6.03
C ILE A 172 20.33 -16.64 -6.99
N LEU A 173 20.67 -16.54 -8.27
CA LEU A 173 19.76 -16.06 -9.31
C LEU A 173 18.52 -16.97 -9.40
N THR A 174 18.73 -18.28 -9.45
CA THR A 174 17.64 -19.27 -9.49
C THR A 174 16.76 -19.17 -8.24
N ALA A 175 17.33 -18.97 -7.06
CA ALA A 175 16.56 -18.81 -5.82
C ALA A 175 15.74 -17.51 -5.83
N GLY A 176 16.32 -16.41 -6.32
CA GLY A 176 15.64 -15.12 -6.46
C GLY A 176 14.49 -15.17 -7.46
N GLU A 177 14.69 -15.78 -8.62
CA GLU A 177 13.65 -15.97 -9.65
C GLU A 177 12.48 -16.81 -9.12
N LYS A 178 12.77 -17.94 -8.47
CA LYS A 178 11.75 -18.79 -7.84
C LYS A 178 10.99 -18.07 -6.73
N SER A 179 11.69 -17.30 -5.89
CA SER A 179 11.06 -16.49 -4.84
C SER A 179 10.10 -15.48 -5.44
N LEU A 180 10.51 -14.79 -6.51
CA LEU A 180 9.69 -13.79 -7.18
C LEU A 180 8.46 -14.42 -7.87
N GLU A 181 8.62 -15.57 -8.53
CA GLU A 181 7.52 -16.31 -9.15
C GLU A 181 6.49 -16.76 -8.10
N LEU A 182 6.98 -17.29 -6.97
CA LEU A 182 6.12 -17.72 -5.87
C LEU A 182 5.41 -16.54 -5.20
N GLU A 183 6.10 -15.42 -4.98
CA GLU A 183 5.48 -14.18 -4.52
C GLU A 183 4.36 -13.71 -5.46
N GLN A 184 4.61 -13.71 -6.77
CA GLN A 184 3.61 -13.33 -7.76
C GLN A 184 2.38 -14.23 -7.70
N LYS A 185 2.59 -15.54 -7.60
CA LYS A 185 1.52 -16.54 -7.50
C LYS A 185 0.68 -16.34 -6.24
N ILE A 186 1.31 -16.17 -5.09
CA ILE A 186 0.62 -15.92 -3.81
C ILE A 186 -0.16 -14.61 -3.88
N PHE A 187 0.45 -13.55 -4.41
CA PHE A 187 -0.20 -12.26 -4.55
C PHE A 187 -1.45 -12.32 -5.44
N GLU A 188 -1.38 -13.08 -6.54
CA GLU A 188 -2.54 -13.29 -7.40
C GLU A 188 -3.65 -14.08 -6.68
N GLN A 189 -3.29 -15.07 -5.86
CA GLN A 189 -4.26 -15.76 -5.00
C GLN A 189 -4.92 -14.79 -4.01
N LEU A 190 -4.17 -13.87 -3.39
CA LEU A 190 -4.74 -12.85 -2.50
C LEU A 190 -5.72 -11.93 -3.25
N ARG A 191 -5.40 -11.52 -4.49
CA ARG A 191 -6.32 -10.73 -5.33
C ARG A 191 -7.62 -11.48 -5.59
N VAL A 192 -7.53 -12.75 -5.98
CA VAL A 192 -8.71 -13.59 -6.23
C VAL A 192 -9.54 -13.74 -4.95
N GLN A 193 -8.91 -13.92 -3.79
CA GLN A 193 -9.63 -13.95 -2.51
C GLN A 193 -10.33 -12.62 -2.23
N CYS A 194 -9.69 -11.47 -2.49
CA CYS A 194 -10.32 -10.15 -2.35
C CYS A 194 -11.55 -9.99 -3.27
N CYS A 195 -11.55 -10.61 -4.46
CA CYS A 195 -12.70 -10.56 -5.35
C CYS A 195 -13.98 -11.14 -4.70
N GLY A 196 -13.85 -12.14 -3.84
CA GLY A 196 -14.97 -12.71 -3.09
C GLY A 196 -15.62 -11.74 -2.09
N PHE A 197 -14.94 -10.65 -1.74
CA PHE A 197 -15.40 -9.64 -0.78
C PHE A 197 -15.84 -8.32 -1.43
N ILE A 198 -15.81 -8.20 -2.76
CA ILE A 198 -16.10 -6.95 -3.48
C ILE A 198 -17.39 -6.27 -3.00
N GLN A 199 -18.49 -7.02 -2.89
CA GLN A 199 -19.78 -6.44 -2.46
C GLN A 199 -19.72 -5.89 -1.03
N LYS A 200 -19.04 -6.60 -0.13
CA LYS A 200 -18.88 -6.17 1.27
C LYS A 200 -17.98 -4.95 1.38
N ILE A 201 -16.89 -4.89 0.60
CA ILE A 201 -15.99 -3.74 0.56
C ILE A 201 -16.72 -2.50 0.02
N MET A 202 -17.55 -2.66 -1.02
CA MET A 202 -18.39 -1.57 -1.55
C MET A 202 -19.39 -1.06 -0.53
N LEU A 203 -20.06 -1.94 0.22
CA LEU A 203 -21.00 -1.55 1.27
C LEU A 203 -20.31 -0.79 2.41
N LEU A 204 -19.10 -1.21 2.78
CA LEU A 204 -18.27 -0.46 3.71
C LEU A 204 -17.88 0.91 3.14
N ALA A 205 -17.52 1.00 1.86
CA ALA A 205 -17.20 2.26 1.20
C ALA A 205 -18.39 3.23 1.22
N GLU A 206 -19.60 2.76 0.91
CA GLU A 206 -20.83 3.54 0.99
C GLU A 206 -21.11 4.01 2.43
N THR A 207 -20.91 3.13 3.41
CA THR A 207 -21.05 3.47 4.84
C THR A 207 -20.09 4.58 5.24
N VAL A 208 -18.81 4.45 4.85
CA VAL A 208 -17.76 5.43 5.11
C VAL A 208 -18.10 6.77 4.44
N ALA A 209 -18.51 6.77 3.17
CA ALA A 209 -18.87 7.97 2.44
C ALA A 209 -20.11 8.67 3.04
N THR A 210 -21.12 7.89 3.45
CA THR A 210 -22.33 8.42 4.09
C THR A 210 -21.99 9.11 5.40
N ILE A 211 -21.16 8.47 6.23
CA ILE A 211 -20.73 9.03 7.52
C ILE A 211 -19.89 10.29 7.30
N ASP A 212 -18.98 10.31 6.33
CA ASP A 212 -18.17 11.49 5.99
C ASP A 212 -19.04 12.68 5.58
N CYS A 213 -20.05 12.46 4.74
CA CYS A 213 -21.03 13.49 4.37
C CYS A 213 -21.83 14.02 5.56
N ILE A 214 -22.31 13.13 6.44
CA ILE A 214 -23.07 13.53 7.63
C ILE A 214 -22.18 14.29 8.63
N GLU A 215 -20.93 13.84 8.84
CA GLU A 215 -19.93 14.53 9.66
C GLU A 215 -19.70 15.95 9.10
N ALA A 216 -19.50 16.08 7.80
CA ALA A 216 -19.30 17.36 7.13
C ALA A 216 -20.52 18.29 7.29
N PHE A 217 -21.75 17.81 7.10
CA PHE A 217 -22.96 18.61 7.30
C PHE A 217 -23.17 19.00 8.76
N SER A 218 -22.88 18.11 9.70
CA SER A 218 -22.96 18.38 11.13
C SER A 218 -21.98 19.48 11.53
N HIS A 219 -20.72 19.36 11.09
CA HIS A 219 -19.70 20.36 11.31
C HIS A 219 -20.10 21.71 10.71
N LEU A 220 -20.55 21.73 9.45
CA LEU A 220 -20.99 22.94 8.76
C LEU A 220 -22.17 23.62 9.48
N ALA A 221 -23.14 22.83 9.93
CA ALA A 221 -24.31 23.38 10.62
C ALA A 221 -23.94 24.00 11.96
N LEU A 222 -23.06 23.37 12.73
CA LEU A 222 -22.57 23.92 13.99
C LEU A 222 -21.67 25.14 13.78
N SER A 223 -20.78 25.11 12.79
CA SER A 223 -19.82 26.21 12.56
C SER A 223 -20.47 27.45 11.96
N GLN A 224 -21.46 27.27 11.07
CA GLN A 224 -22.14 28.36 10.37
C GLN A 224 -23.54 28.69 10.91
N GLY A 225 -23.96 28.02 11.99
CA GLY A 225 -25.26 28.25 12.61
C GLY A 225 -26.46 27.86 11.73
N TYR A 226 -26.32 26.82 10.90
CA TYR A 226 -27.45 26.32 10.13
C TYR A 226 -28.45 25.61 11.03
N THR A 227 -29.73 25.78 10.70
CA THR A 227 -30.84 25.17 11.42
C THR A 227 -31.49 24.10 10.55
N ARG A 228 -31.90 22.99 11.17
CA ARG A 228 -32.63 21.92 10.47
C ARG A 228 -33.98 22.45 9.97
N PRO A 229 -34.26 22.42 8.66
CA PRO A 229 -35.53 22.87 8.13
C PRO A 229 -36.69 21.95 8.55
N LYS A 230 -37.89 22.52 8.68
CA LYS A 230 -39.13 21.76 8.87
C LYS A 230 -39.77 21.52 7.50
N MET A 231 -39.95 20.26 7.14
CA MET A 231 -40.62 19.89 5.89
C MET A 231 -42.14 19.86 6.10
N THR A 232 -42.88 20.49 5.21
CA THR A 232 -44.35 20.45 5.16
C THR A 232 -44.81 19.92 3.81
N ASN A 233 -46.06 19.44 3.71
CA ASN A 233 -46.66 18.99 2.44
C ASN A 233 -47.32 20.15 1.65
N GLY A 234 -47.22 21.38 2.17
CA GLY A 234 -47.78 22.57 1.53
C GLY A 234 -46.90 23.09 0.40
N LYS A 235 -47.35 24.18 -0.24
CA LYS A 235 -46.56 24.94 -1.22
C LYS A 235 -45.88 26.17 -0.61
N GLU A 236 -45.83 26.20 0.72
CA GLU A 236 -45.32 27.33 1.49
C GLU A 236 -43.80 27.22 1.66
N LEU A 237 -43.11 28.35 1.52
CA LEU A 237 -41.70 28.49 1.87
C LEU A 237 -41.56 29.65 2.84
N VAL A 238 -41.11 29.34 4.06
CA VAL A 238 -40.84 30.32 5.10
C VAL A 238 -39.38 30.22 5.52
N ILE A 239 -38.61 31.29 5.32
CA ILE A 239 -37.23 31.43 5.76
C ILE A 239 -37.16 32.67 6.65
N THR A 240 -36.58 32.52 7.83
CA THR A 240 -36.35 33.61 8.79
C THR A 240 -34.86 33.82 8.94
N ASP A 241 -34.41 35.07 8.89
CA ASP A 241 -32.99 35.47 8.91
C ASP A 241 -32.13 34.64 7.93
N GLY A 242 -32.64 34.48 6.72
CA GLY A 242 -32.02 33.67 5.67
C GLY A 242 -30.69 34.25 5.20
N LYS A 243 -29.68 33.38 5.05
CA LYS A 243 -28.36 33.74 4.53
C LYS A 243 -28.06 33.04 3.22
N HIS A 244 -27.43 33.76 2.30
CA HIS A 244 -26.88 33.13 1.11
C HIS A 244 -25.59 32.37 1.51
N PRO A 245 -25.51 31.05 1.29
CA PRO A 245 -24.46 30.20 1.89
C PRO A 245 -23.04 30.61 1.50
N VAL A 246 -22.83 31.09 0.28
CA VAL A 246 -21.50 31.55 -0.19
C VAL A 246 -21.22 33.02 0.20
N LEU A 247 -22.11 33.96 -0.14
CA LEU A 247 -21.90 35.38 0.13
C LEU A 247 -21.79 35.70 1.61
N ALA A 248 -22.52 34.97 2.47
CA ALA A 248 -22.45 35.19 3.91
C ALA A 248 -21.08 34.81 4.50
N GLU A 249 -20.39 33.81 3.93
CA GLU A 249 -19.00 33.49 4.33
C GLU A 249 -18.01 34.55 3.83
N VAL A 250 -18.21 35.08 2.62
CA VAL A 250 -17.32 36.10 2.03
C VAL A 250 -17.45 37.44 2.73
N LEU A 251 -18.69 37.86 3.04
CA LEU A 251 -18.99 39.17 3.63
C LEU A 251 -19.01 39.17 5.17
N ALA A 252 -19.07 37.98 5.80
CA ALA A 252 -19.08 37.77 7.24
C ALA A 252 -20.04 38.73 7.97
N SER A 253 -19.52 39.66 8.77
CA SER A 253 -20.31 40.62 9.57
C SER A 253 -21.06 41.67 8.73
N GLU A 254 -20.72 41.84 7.46
CA GLU A 254 -21.40 42.79 6.56
C GLU A 254 -22.64 42.18 5.89
N PHE A 255 -22.83 40.86 5.99
CA PHE A 255 -23.99 40.20 5.42
C PHE A 255 -25.24 40.46 6.26
N VAL A 256 -26.27 41.04 5.65
CA VAL A 256 -27.58 41.26 6.28
C VAL A 256 -28.52 40.11 5.90
N PRO A 257 -28.97 39.28 6.88
CA PRO A 257 -29.95 38.22 6.63
C PRO A 257 -31.31 38.78 6.23
N ASN A 258 -32.09 38.00 5.47
CA ASN A 258 -33.41 38.40 5.00
C ASN A 258 -34.45 37.30 5.17
N ASP A 259 -35.68 37.70 5.44
CA ASP A 259 -36.84 36.82 5.51
C ASP A 259 -37.42 36.55 4.12
N ILE A 260 -38.01 35.36 3.93
CA ILE A 260 -38.77 34.99 2.74
C ILE A 260 -40.04 34.30 3.18
N GLU A 261 -41.18 34.77 2.68
CA GLU A 261 -42.47 34.08 2.80
C GLU A 261 -43.10 33.98 1.41
N LEU A 262 -43.36 32.75 0.96
CA LEU A 262 -44.00 32.45 -0.33
C LEU A 262 -45.07 31.38 -0.14
N GLY A 263 -46.15 31.45 -0.92
CA GLY A 263 -47.18 30.41 -0.98
C GLY A 263 -48.32 30.56 0.03
N SER A 264 -48.31 31.60 0.86
CA SER A 264 -49.49 32.04 1.60
C SER A 264 -50.49 32.63 0.58
N ASP A 265 -51.68 32.03 0.48
CA ASP A 265 -52.85 32.59 -0.23
C ASP A 265 -53.31 33.86 0.51
N ASN A 266 -52.51 34.94 0.45
CA ASN A 266 -53.00 36.26 0.74
C ASN A 266 -53.86 36.68 -0.44
N LYS A 267 -55.13 36.26 -0.40
CA LYS A 267 -56.23 36.96 -1.06
C LYS A 267 -56.15 38.44 -0.65
N ASN A 268 -55.71 39.26 -1.58
CA ASN A 268 -56.23 40.62 -1.75
C ASN A 268 -57.05 40.63 -3.03
#